data_AF-A0A5D0GA29-F1
#
_entry.id   AF-A0A5D0GA29-F1
#
_cell.length_a   1.000
_cell.length_b   1.000
_cell.length_c   1.000
_cell.angle_alpha   90.00
_cell.angle_beta   90.00
_cell.angle_gamma   90.00
#
_symmetry.space_group_name_H-M   'P 1'
#
loop_
_entity.id
_entity.type
_entity.pdbx_description
1 polymer ?
#
loop_
_entity_poly.entity_id
_entity_poly.type
_entity_poly.pdbx_seq_one_letter_code
_entity_poly.pdbx_strand_id
1 'polypeptide(L)'
;MVKKRITKLETMSKSIIIDFTCPICNNSEKMILFTSVTAPKSQNLKEKLLNNELNMFNCTTCKSSCKIEVPILYHDINKQFAIWYSMNKSFVPAPPLNRHYLFNAKVVNDLQILKMEILLLENQILTIENKPKDEL
;
A
#
# COMPACT_ATOMS: atom_id res chain seq x y z
N MET A 1 17.12 -36.50 5.81
CA MET A 1 16.41 -35.43 6.55
C MET A 1 16.64 -34.10 5.83
N VAL A 2 15.64 -33.62 5.11
CA VAL A 2 15.74 -32.39 4.31
C VAL A 2 15.62 -31.19 5.24
N LYS A 3 16.69 -30.40 5.37
CA LYS A 3 16.65 -29.09 6.04
C LYS A 3 15.65 -28.23 5.25
N LYS A 4 14.44 -28.03 5.79
CA LYS A 4 13.50 -27.02 5.27
C LYS A 4 14.21 -25.67 5.38
N ARG A 5 14.72 -25.16 4.25
CA ARG A 5 15.04 -23.74 4.10
C ARG A 5 13.76 -22.98 4.45
N ILE A 6 13.75 -22.32 5.60
CA ILE A 6 12.77 -21.28 5.87
C ILE A 6 13.13 -20.16 4.89
N THR A 7 12.45 -20.13 3.75
CA THR A 7 12.54 -19.00 2.82
C THR A 7 12.03 -17.77 3.59
N LYS A 8 12.99 -16.91 3.92
CA LYS A 8 12.83 -15.54 4.41
C LYS A 8 11.52 -14.94 3.88
N LEU A 9 10.61 -14.53 4.76
CA LEU A 9 9.33 -13.91 4.37
C LEU A 9 9.62 -12.49 3.83
N GLU A 10 10.21 -12.43 2.65
CA GLU A 10 10.43 -11.20 1.91
C GLU A 10 9.17 -10.91 1.10
N THR A 11 8.15 -10.36 1.75
CA THR A 11 6.86 -10.10 1.10
C THR A 11 7.02 -9.01 0.04
N MET A 12 7.01 -9.42 -1.23
CA MET A 12 6.98 -8.53 -2.40
C MET A 12 5.66 -7.75 -2.48
N SER A 13 5.68 -6.64 -3.22
CA SER A 13 4.48 -5.92 -3.64
C SER A 13 3.52 -6.87 -4.35
N LYS A 14 2.24 -6.86 -3.96
CA LYS A 14 1.19 -7.71 -4.52
C LYS A 14 0.41 -6.95 -5.56
N SER A 15 0.00 -7.67 -6.60
CA SER A 15 -0.86 -7.15 -7.65
C SER A 15 -1.90 -8.18 -8.07
N ILE A 16 -2.95 -7.67 -8.70
CA ILE A 16 -4.01 -8.44 -9.34
C ILE A 16 -4.14 -7.98 -10.79
N ILE A 17 -4.53 -8.89 -11.67
CA ILE A 17 -4.88 -8.55 -13.05
C ILE A 17 -6.40 -8.50 -13.10
N ILE A 18 -6.94 -7.43 -13.68
CA ILE A 18 -8.38 -7.27 -13.91
C ILE A 18 -8.65 -6.99 -15.37
N ASP A 19 -9.83 -7.36 -15.84
CA ASP A 19 -10.41 -6.83 -17.07
C ASP A 19 -11.19 -5.56 -16.71
N PHE A 20 -10.70 -4.40 -17.13
CA PHE A 20 -11.31 -3.10 -16.84
C PHE A 20 -12.00 -2.53 -18.09
N THR A 21 -13.26 -2.16 -17.95
CA THR A 21 -14.03 -1.51 -19.02
C THR A 21 -13.91 0.00 -18.91
N CYS A 22 -13.40 0.64 -19.97
CA CYS A 22 -13.28 2.08 -20.04
C CYS A 22 -14.66 2.75 -19.95
N PRO A 23 -14.89 3.69 -19.01
CA PRO A 23 -16.19 4.34 -18.87
C PRO A 23 -16.52 5.33 -20.00
N ILE A 24 -15.55 5.67 -20.85
CA ILE A 24 -15.72 6.67 -21.93
C ILE A 24 -16.07 6.01 -23.27
N CYS A 25 -15.42 4.90 -23.63
CA CYS A 25 -15.59 4.25 -24.93
C CYS A 25 -16.01 2.78 -24.84
N ASN A 26 -16.20 2.25 -23.63
CA ASN A 26 -16.62 0.88 -23.37
C ASN A 26 -15.65 -0.22 -23.85
N ASN A 27 -14.43 0.14 -24.28
CA ASN A 27 -13.39 -0.84 -24.57
C ASN A 27 -12.92 -1.54 -23.28
N SER A 28 -12.79 -2.86 -23.31
CA SER A 28 -12.31 -3.64 -22.18
C SER A 28 -10.83 -4.02 -22.37
N GLU A 29 -10.01 -3.73 -21.36
CA GLU A 29 -8.56 -3.92 -21.41
C GLU A 29 -8.07 -4.58 -20.12
N LYS A 30 -7.08 -5.47 -20.25
CA LYS A 30 -6.41 -6.04 -19.08
C LYS A 30 -5.46 -5.02 -18.48
N MET A 31 -5.52 -4.86 -17.16
CA MET A 31 -4.57 -4.04 -16.42
C MET A 31 -4.16 -4.66 -15.09
N ILE A 32 -3.00 -4.20 -14.61
CA ILE A 32 -2.43 -4.63 -13.33
C ILE A 32 -2.77 -3.56 -12.28
N LEU A 33 -3.37 -3.99 -11.18
CA LEU A 33 -3.58 -3.17 -10.00
C LEU A 33 -2.70 -3.66 -8.86
N PHE A 34 -1.97 -2.74 -8.23
CA PHE A 34 -1.19 -3.01 -7.03
C PHE A 34 -2.07 -2.86 -5.80
N THR A 35 -2.06 -3.89 -4.95
CA THR A 35 -2.78 -3.97 -3.67
C THR A 35 -1.84 -3.93 -2.47
N SER A 36 -0.53 -4.05 -2.70
CA SER A 36 0.48 -3.70 -1.70
C SER A 36 1.74 -3.12 -2.32
N VAL A 37 2.44 -2.27 -1.55
CA VAL A 37 3.71 -1.62 -1.90
C VAL A 37 4.72 -1.86 -0.78
N THR A 38 5.89 -2.40 -1.15
CA THR A 38 7.00 -2.70 -0.22
C THR A 38 8.17 -1.73 -0.42
N ALA A 39 8.42 -0.85 0.55
CA ALA A 39 9.33 0.29 0.41
C ALA A 39 10.80 -0.05 0.07
N PRO A 40 11.46 -1.09 0.63
CA PRO A 40 12.88 -1.29 0.30
C PRO A 40 13.14 -1.82 -1.12
N LYS A 41 12.14 -2.42 -1.76
CA LYS A 41 12.30 -3.15 -3.03
C LYS A 41 11.54 -2.56 -4.21
N SER A 42 10.57 -1.68 -3.94
CA SER A 42 9.68 -1.15 -4.95
C SER A 42 9.70 0.38 -4.97
N GLN A 43 10.90 0.97 -4.99
CA GLN A 43 11.09 2.42 -5.05
C GLN A 43 10.24 3.08 -6.16
N ASN A 44 10.15 2.45 -7.34
CA ASN A 44 9.28 2.93 -8.42
C ASN A 44 7.77 2.91 -8.06
N LEU A 45 7.29 1.89 -7.33
CA LEU A 45 5.88 1.83 -6.92
C LEU A 45 5.56 2.81 -5.81
N LYS A 46 6.50 3.03 -4.89
CA LYS A 46 6.41 4.08 -3.87
C LYS A 46 6.29 5.45 -4.52
N GLU A 47 7.19 5.78 -5.45
CA GLU A 47 7.15 7.06 -6.18
C GLU A 47 5.82 7.23 -6.92
N LYS A 48 5.36 6.20 -7.64
CA LYS A 48 4.03 6.21 -8.27
C LYS A 48 2.90 6.43 -7.26
N LEU A 49 2.96 5.82 -6.09
CA LEU A 49 1.95 6.02 -5.04
C LEU A 49 1.96 7.48 -4.56
N LEU A 50 3.14 8.01 -4.23
CA LEU A 50 3.31 9.38 -3.75
C LEU A 50 2.91 10.42 -4.81
N ASN A 51 3.13 10.12 -6.10
CA ASN A 51 2.80 11.00 -7.23
C ASN A 51 1.36 10.85 -7.76
N ASN A 52 0.49 10.05 -7.13
CA ASN A 52 -0.87 9.74 -7.64
C ASN A 52 -0.91 8.96 -8.97
N GLU A 53 0.18 8.31 -9.37
CA GLU A 53 0.29 7.55 -10.62
C GLU A 53 0.05 6.05 -10.44
N LEU A 54 0.07 5.54 -9.21
CA LEU A 54 -0.22 4.13 -8.94
C LEU A 54 -1.68 3.82 -9.30
N ASN A 55 -1.87 2.69 -10.00
CA ASN A 55 -3.19 2.23 -10.45
C ASN A 55 -3.91 3.22 -11.38
N MET A 56 -3.16 3.98 -12.18
CA MET A 56 -3.71 4.78 -13.27
C MET A 56 -4.05 3.88 -14.46
N PHE A 57 -5.32 3.90 -14.88
CA PHE A 57 -5.74 3.33 -16.15
C PHE A 57 -5.58 4.35 -17.27
N ASN A 58 -5.03 3.93 -18.40
CA ASN A 58 -4.92 4.72 -19.62
C ASN A 58 -5.52 3.90 -20.77
N CYS A 59 -6.65 4.33 -21.30
CA CYS A 59 -7.33 3.60 -22.37
C CYS A 59 -6.53 3.70 -23.67
N THR A 60 -6.20 2.55 -24.27
CA THR A 60 -5.46 2.52 -25.54
C THR A 60 -6.31 3.00 -26.72
N THR A 61 -7.64 2.88 -26.63
CA THR A 61 -8.60 3.27 -27.68
C THR A 61 -8.90 4.77 -27.68
N CYS A 62 -9.44 5.34 -26.59
CA CYS A 62 -9.90 6.74 -26.57
C CYS A 62 -8.96 7.71 -25.84
N LYS A 63 -7.81 7.23 -25.34
CA LYS A 63 -6.79 8.02 -24.64
C LYS A 63 -7.24 8.72 -23.34
N SER A 64 -8.43 8.41 -22.84
CA SER A 64 -8.85 8.85 -21.51
C SER A 64 -8.02 8.16 -20.43
N SER A 65 -7.79 8.86 -19.32
CA SER A 65 -7.16 8.31 -18.13
C SER A 65 -8.08 8.41 -16.92
N CYS A 66 -8.02 7.42 -16.04
CA CYS A 66 -8.70 7.47 -14.76
C CYS A 66 -7.94 6.68 -13.70
N LYS A 67 -7.98 7.18 -12.47
CA LYS A 67 -7.40 6.47 -11.34
C LYS A 67 -8.36 5.39 -10.86
N ILE A 68 -7.85 4.18 -10.69
CA ILE A 68 -8.61 3.09 -10.07
C ILE A 68 -8.18 2.99 -8.61
N GLU A 69 -9.08 3.39 -7.73
CA GLU A 69 -8.83 3.33 -6.29
C GLU A 69 -9.21 1.95 -5.75
N VAL A 70 -8.20 1.24 -5.28
CA VAL A 70 -8.35 -0.03 -4.58
C VAL A 70 -7.68 0.07 -3.21
N PRO A 71 -8.05 -0.79 -2.25
CA PRO A 71 -7.32 -0.87 -1.00
C PRO A 71 -5.85 -1.20 -1.21
N ILE A 72 -4.96 -0.51 -0.50
CA ILE A 72 -3.49 -0.62 -0.64
C ILE A 72 -2.85 -0.82 0.74
N LEU A 73 -2.06 -1.88 0.88
CA LEU A 73 -1.14 -2.05 2.00
C LEU A 73 0.22 -1.47 1.65
N TYR A 74 0.59 -0.35 2.26
CA TYR A 74 1.98 0.11 2.26
C TYR A 74 2.72 -0.49 3.44
N HIS A 75 3.94 -0.99 3.22
CA HIS A 75 4.78 -1.43 4.33
C HIS A 75 6.26 -1.19 4.08
N ASP A 76 6.95 -0.80 5.15
CA ASP A 76 8.40 -0.69 5.20
C ASP A 76 8.91 -1.49 6.40
N ILE A 77 9.56 -2.62 6.12
CA ILE A 77 10.11 -3.48 7.17
C ILE A 77 11.35 -2.89 7.82
N ASN A 78 12.13 -2.06 7.10
CA ASN A 78 13.33 -1.43 7.64
C ASN A 78 12.94 -0.34 8.66
N LYS A 79 11.81 0.32 8.42
CA LYS A 79 11.23 1.36 9.29
C LYS A 79 10.16 0.83 10.25
N GLN A 80 9.85 -0.47 10.19
CA GLN A 80 8.93 -1.19 11.08
C GLN A 80 7.51 -0.61 11.15
N PHE A 81 6.95 -0.19 10.02
CA PHE A 81 5.57 0.29 9.96
C PHE A 81 4.78 -0.26 8.77
N ALA A 82 3.46 -0.22 8.90
CA ALA A 82 2.52 -0.58 7.84
C ALA A 82 1.31 0.36 7.86
N ILE A 83 0.82 0.75 6.69
CA ILE A 83 -0.38 1.57 6.55
C ILE A 83 -1.34 0.89 5.58
N TRP A 84 -2.57 0.65 6.05
CA TRP A 84 -3.66 0.13 5.26
C TRP A 84 -4.54 1.28 4.76
N TYR A 85 -4.58 1.48 3.45
CA TYR A 85 -5.54 2.36 2.81
C TYR A 85 -6.77 1.56 2.36
N SER A 86 -7.96 2.04 2.70
CA SER A 86 -9.23 1.59 2.12
C SER A 86 -10.31 2.67 2.26
N MET A 87 -11.00 3.00 1.17
CA MET A 87 -12.17 3.88 1.24
C MET A 87 -13.31 3.28 2.07
N ASN A 88 -13.44 1.95 2.07
CA ASN A 88 -14.45 1.25 2.84
C ASN A 88 -13.80 0.52 4.02
N LYS A 89 -14.09 0.98 5.23
CA LYS A 89 -13.56 0.41 6.50
C LYS A 89 -13.87 -1.08 6.68
N SER A 90 -14.83 -1.62 5.93
CA SER A 90 -15.25 -3.02 5.99
C SER A 90 -14.23 -4.00 5.37
N PHE A 91 -13.23 -3.51 4.64
CA PHE A 91 -12.19 -4.33 4.02
C PHE A 91 -10.79 -3.88 4.44
N VAL A 92 -10.42 -4.23 5.65
CA VAL A 92 -9.02 -4.18 6.12
C VAL A 92 -8.63 -5.61 6.45
N PRO A 93 -7.94 -6.35 5.56
CA PRO A 93 -7.41 -7.64 5.95
C PRO A 93 -6.42 -7.40 7.09
N ALA A 94 -6.53 -8.21 8.14
CA ALA A 94 -5.66 -8.09 9.29
C ALA A 94 -4.19 -8.00 8.81
N PRO A 95 -3.40 -7.02 9.29
CA PRO A 95 -2.00 -6.92 8.92
C PRO A 95 -1.36 -8.28 9.19
N PRO A 96 -0.49 -8.79 8.29
CA PRO A 96 0.12 -10.11 8.46
C PRO A 96 0.73 -10.18 9.86
N LEU A 97 0.19 -11.09 10.69
CA LEU A 97 0.41 -11.23 12.14
C LEU A 97 1.83 -11.67 12.51
N ASN A 98 2.82 -11.45 11.63
CA ASN A 98 4.20 -11.62 12.00
C ASN A 98 4.54 -10.59 13.08
N ARG A 99 5.02 -11.09 14.22
CA ARG A 99 5.38 -10.31 15.42
C ARG A 99 6.30 -9.10 15.15
N HIS A 100 6.93 -9.02 13.97
CA HIS A 100 7.80 -7.93 13.54
C HIS A 100 7.05 -6.67 13.00
N TYR A 101 5.75 -6.75 12.69
CA TYR A 101 4.98 -5.61 12.13
C TYR A 101 4.10 -4.89 13.17
N LEU A 102 4.15 -5.33 14.43
CA LEU A 102 3.19 -4.90 15.46
C LEU A 102 3.44 -3.51 16.04
N PHE A 103 4.57 -2.87 15.73
CA PHE A 103 4.92 -1.64 16.44
C PHE A 103 4.20 -0.40 15.90
N ASN A 104 3.92 -0.28 14.60
CA ASN A 104 3.26 0.89 14.00
C ASN A 104 2.38 0.52 12.79
N ALA A 105 1.20 -0.04 13.03
CA ALA A 105 0.20 -0.31 11.98
C ALA A 105 -0.95 0.72 12.05
N LYS A 106 -1.27 1.36 10.92
CA LYS A 106 -2.36 2.36 10.83
C LYS A 106 -3.34 2.01 9.70
N VAL A 107 -4.61 2.37 9.88
CA VAL A 107 -5.61 2.34 8.81
C VAL A 107 -6.00 3.78 8.47
N VAL A 108 -6.01 4.10 7.18
CA VAL A 108 -6.40 5.40 6.63
C VAL A 108 -7.44 5.20 5.54
N ASN A 109 -8.33 6.17 5.37
CA ASN A 109 -9.43 6.11 4.39
C ASN A 109 -9.32 7.16 3.29
N ASP A 110 -8.22 7.92 3.27
CA ASP A 110 -7.95 8.96 2.30
C ASP A 110 -6.50 8.80 1.78
N LEU A 111 -6.32 8.97 0.47
CA LEU A 111 -5.00 8.79 -0.16
C LEU A 111 -4.01 9.90 0.17
N GLN A 112 -4.46 11.12 0.44
CA GLN A 112 -3.57 12.18 0.90
C GLN A 112 -3.06 11.89 2.31
N ILE A 113 -3.95 11.40 3.20
CA ILE A 113 -3.55 10.93 4.53
C ILE A 113 -2.55 9.78 4.42
N LEU A 114 -2.79 8.79 3.54
CA LEU A 114 -1.82 7.71 3.30
C LEU A 114 -0.43 8.25 2.96
N LYS A 115 -0.33 9.18 2.00
CA LYS A 115 0.95 9.75 1.58
C LYS A 115 1.64 10.51 2.69
N MET A 116 0.89 11.34 3.42
CA MET A 116 1.41 12.12 4.53
C MET A 116 2.00 11.20 5.60
N GLU A 117 1.27 10.14 5.99
CA GLU A 117 1.73 9.17 6.98
C GLU A 117 2.98 8.40 6.52
N ILE A 118 3.06 8.02 5.23
CA ILE A 118 4.27 7.41 4.67
C ILE A 118 5.46 8.35 4.85
N LEU A 119 5.32 9.62 4.46
CA LEU A 119 6.40 10.61 4.55
C LEU A 119 6.81 10.89 6.00
N LEU A 120 5.86 10.99 6.93
CA LEU A 120 6.14 11.22 8.35
C LEU A 120 6.91 10.04 8.97
N LEU A 121 6.41 8.81 8.78
CA LEU A 121 6.98 7.61 9.38
C LEU A 121 8.35 7.25 8.77
N GLU A 122 8.58 7.51 7.48
CA GLU A 122 9.87 7.25 6.85
C GLU A 122 10.97 8.21 7.31
N ASN A 123 10.62 9.49 7.43
CA ASN A 123 11.56 10.53 7.83
C ASN A 123 11.71 10.63 9.36
N GLN A 124 11.03 9.77 10.13
CA GLN A 124 11.01 9.82 11.60
C GLN A 124 10.58 11.20 12.11
N ILE A 125 9.81 11.94 11.30
CA ILE A 125 9.20 13.20 11.70
C ILE A 125 8.02 12.80 12.58
N LEU A 126 8.29 12.76 13.88
CA LEU A 126 7.38 12.36 14.95
C LEU A 126 5.91 12.66 14.64
N THR A 127 5.05 11.64 14.59
CA THR A 127 3.67 11.81 15.01
C THR A 127 3.68 11.81 16.54
N ILE A 128 3.87 12.98 17.12
CA ILE A 128 3.72 13.18 18.56
C ILE A 128 2.23 13.02 18.86
N GLU A 129 1.78 11.83 19.24
CA GLU A 129 0.59 11.66 20.08
C GLU A 129 0.77 10.54 21.11
N ASN A 130 0.93 10.98 22.36
CA ASN A 130 0.55 10.37 23.63
C ASN A 130 1.26 9.08 24.11
N LYS A 131 2.40 9.28 24.77
CA LYS A 131 2.86 8.41 25.88
C LYS A 131 2.00 8.71 27.11
N PRO A 132 1.33 7.73 27.75
CA PRO A 132 0.80 7.93 29.10
C PRO A 132 1.99 8.25 30.02
N LYS A 133 1.92 9.40 30.68
CA LYS A 133 2.74 9.68 31.86
C LYS A 133 2.09 8.92 33.00
N ASP A 134 2.53 7.71 33.26
CA ASP A 134 2.40 7.07 34.57
C ASP A 134 3.56 6.10 34.75
N GLU A 135 4.54 6.54 35.51
CA GLU A 135 5.34 5.71 36.43
C GLU A 135 6.14 6.71 37.28
N LEU A 136 5.53 7.02 38.43
CA LEU A 136 6.13 7.70 39.57
C LEU A 136 6.84 6.64 40.43
#